data_AF-A0A822ESX6-F1
#
_entry.id   AF-A0A822ESX6-F1
#
_cell.length_a   1.000
_cell.length_b   1.000
_cell.length_c   1.000
_cell.angle_alpha   90.00
_cell.angle_beta   90.00
_cell.angle_gamma   90.00
#
_symmetry.space_group_name_H-M   'P 1'
#
loop_
_entity.id
_entity.type
_entity.pdbx_description
1 polymer ?
#
loop_
_entity_poly.entity_id
_entity_poly.type
_entity_poly.pdbx_seq_one_letter_code
_entity_poly.pdbx_strand_id
1 'polypeptide(L)'
;SLEIARPKVKVIAGANRLSHYVYPAEARMGKGTYSGTLHARILAEIFDQNGKLIGRESYDRNLGSIPVMIRSDACNLANMNTKELCSKYEEPNETGCYFLV
;
A
#
# COMPACT_ATOMS: atom_id res chain seq x y z
N SER A 1 5.76 14.43 0.44
CA SER A 1 5.73 13.24 1.33
C SER A 1 5.60 12.00 0.48
N LEU A 2 6.04 10.84 0.98
CA LEU A 2 5.95 9.55 0.30
C LEU A 2 5.27 8.56 1.24
N GLU A 3 4.26 7.84 0.77
CA GLU A 3 3.43 6.94 1.57
C GLU A 3 3.12 5.66 0.79
N ILE A 4 3.08 4.52 1.50
CA ILE A 4 2.66 3.25 0.94
C ILE A 4 1.31 2.89 1.55
N ALA A 5 0.28 2.76 0.70
CA ALA A 5 -1.02 2.27 1.12
C ALA A 5 -0.97 0.76 1.39
N ARG A 6 -1.70 0.30 2.42
CA ARG A 6 -1.83 -1.15 2.69
C ARG A 6 -2.45 -1.90 1.50
N PRO A 7 -2.04 -3.16 1.24
CA PRO A 7 -2.55 -3.96 0.12
C PRO A 7 -4.08 -4.08 0.14
N LYS A 8 -4.72 -3.69 -0.96
CA LYS A 8 -6.18 -3.74 -1.14
C LYS A 8 -6.55 -3.92 -2.61
N VAL A 9 -7.66 -4.59 -2.86
CA VAL A 9 -8.26 -4.74 -4.20
C VAL A 9 -9.56 -3.96 -4.28
N LYS A 10 -9.83 -3.40 -5.46
CA LYS A 10 -11.12 -2.77 -5.76
C LYS A 10 -12.11 -3.88 -6.09
N VAL A 11 -13.20 -3.96 -5.33
CA VAL A 11 -14.30 -4.89 -5.57
C VAL A 11 -15.46 -4.08 -6.14
N ILE A 12 -15.89 -4.44 -7.35
CA ILE A 12 -17.07 -3.83 -7.96
C ILE A 12 -18.27 -4.73 -7.61
N ALA A 13 -19.15 -4.22 -6.75
CA ALA A 13 -20.39 -4.88 -6.37
C ALA A 13 -21.58 -4.01 -6.80
N GLY A 14 -22.05 -4.20 -8.04
CA GLY A 14 -23.11 -3.39 -8.63
C GLY A 14 -22.71 -1.90 -8.76
N ALA A 15 -23.56 -1.00 -8.28
CA ALA A 15 -23.30 0.45 -8.30
C ALA A 15 -22.31 0.94 -7.23
N ASN A 16 -21.97 0.10 -6.24
CA ASN A 16 -21.10 0.48 -5.12
C ASN A 16 -19.65 0.05 -5.37
N ARG A 17 -18.73 1.00 -5.18
CA ARG A 17 -17.27 0.75 -5.19
C ARG A 17 -16.82 0.39 -3.79
N LEU A 18 -16.61 -0.90 -3.55
CA LEU A 18 -16.05 -1.41 -2.30
C LEU A 18 -14.54 -1.64 -2.46
N SER A 19 -13.82 -1.63 -1.34
CA SER A 19 -12.42 -2.05 -1.28
C SER A 19 -12.27 -3.15 -0.25
N HIS A 20 -11.51 -4.18 -0.60
CA HIS A 20 -11.17 -5.29 0.31
C HIS A 20 -9.68 -5.26 0.60
N TYR A 21 -9.31 -5.34 1.87
CA TYR A 21 -7.90 -5.49 2.26
C TYR A 21 -7.45 -6.90 1.94
N VAL A 22 -6.33 -7.01 1.23
CA VAL A 22 -5.76 -8.32 0.87
C VAL A 22 -4.85 -8.78 1.99
N TYR A 23 -5.03 -10.00 2.49
CA TYR A 23 -4.11 -10.60 3.46
C TYR A 23 -3.04 -11.46 2.75
N PRO A 24 -1.85 -11.67 3.34
CA PRO A 24 -0.81 -12.46 2.69
C PRO A 24 -1.24 -13.87 2.28
N ALA A 25 -2.04 -14.56 3.10
CA ALA A 25 -2.64 -15.85 2.77
C ALA A 25 -3.47 -15.80 1.47
N GLU A 26 -4.29 -14.77 1.28
CA GLU A 26 -5.07 -14.56 0.05
C GLU A 26 -4.15 -14.33 -1.16
N ALA A 27 -3.08 -13.53 -1.00
CA ALA A 27 -2.12 -13.27 -2.06
C ALA A 27 -1.35 -14.53 -2.48
N ARG A 28 -0.97 -15.41 -1.53
CA ARG A 28 -0.36 -16.71 -1.81
C ARG A 28 -1.28 -17.59 -2.66
N MET A 29 -2.58 -17.64 -2.34
CA MET A 29 -3.57 -18.41 -3.10
C MET A 29 -3.80 -17.85 -4.51
N GLY A 30 -3.82 -16.52 -4.64
CA GLY A 30 -4.05 -15.83 -5.91
C GLY A 30 -2.87 -15.84 -6.89
N LYS A 31 -1.70 -16.34 -6.48
CA LYS A 31 -0.43 -16.34 -7.26
C LYS A 31 -0.03 -14.94 -7.77
N GLY A 32 -0.30 -13.91 -6.97
CA GLY A 32 0.05 -12.53 -7.29
C GLY A 32 1.01 -11.93 -6.27
N THR A 33 1.67 -10.84 -6.65
CA THR A 33 2.54 -10.07 -5.76
C THR A 33 1.72 -9.36 -4.68
N TYR A 34 2.08 -9.57 -3.40
CA TYR A 34 1.49 -8.85 -2.27
C TYR A 34 1.98 -7.39 -2.27
N SER A 35 1.19 -6.49 -2.84
CA SER A 35 1.63 -5.13 -3.15
C SER A 35 0.67 -4.04 -2.66
N GLY A 36 1.26 -2.91 -2.28
CA GLY A 36 0.59 -1.68 -1.85
C GLY A 36 0.84 -0.55 -2.84
N THR A 37 -0.06 0.42 -2.90
CA THR A 37 0.09 1.57 -3.82
C THR A 37 1.01 2.63 -3.20
N LEU A 38 2.02 3.05 -3.95
CA LEU A 38 2.93 4.14 -3.56
C LEU A 38 2.30 5.49 -3.96
N HIS A 39 2.09 6.36 -2.98
CA HIS A 39 1.58 7.71 -3.15
C HIS A 39 2.66 8.74 -2.83
N ALA A 40 2.81 9.75 -3.68
CA ALA A 40 3.72 10.86 -3.45
C ALA A 40 2.98 12.19 -3.54
N ARG A 41 3.25 13.06 -2.56
CA ARG A 41 2.95 14.49 -2.65
C ARG A 41 4.19 15.22 -3.12
N ILE A 42 4.13 15.76 -4.33
CA ILE A 42 5.18 16.51 -5.00
C ILE A 42 4.87 18.00 -4.86
N LEU A 43 5.85 18.79 -4.43
CA LEU A 43 5.77 20.25 -4.42
C LEU A 43 6.60 20.78 -5.60
N ALA A 44 5.96 21.48 -6.51
CA ALA A 44 6.63 22.17 -7.62
C ALA A 44 6.74 23.66 -7.30
N GLU A 45 7.96 24.18 -7.42
CA GLU A 45 8.23 25.62 -7.38
C GLU A 45 8.28 26.15 -8.80
N ILE A 46 7.54 27.23 -9.07
CA ILE A 46 7.41 27.83 -10.39
C ILE A 46 8.23 29.12 -10.40
N PHE A 47 9.18 29.21 -11.33
CA PHE A 47 10.07 30.36 -11.50
C PHE A 47 9.76 31.08 -12.81
N ASP A 48 9.89 32.40 -12.82
CA ASP A 48 9.84 33.19 -14.06
C ASP A 48 11.18 33.11 -14.83
N GLN A 49 11.24 33.74 -16.01
CA GLN A 49 12.46 33.77 -16.83
C GLN A 49 13.67 34.45 -16.18
N ASN A 50 13.45 35.22 -15.11
CA ASN A 50 14.50 35.91 -14.37
C ASN A 50 14.92 35.12 -13.11
N GLY A 51 14.37 33.93 -12.89
CA GLY A 51 14.64 33.09 -11.73
C GLY A 51 13.92 33.53 -10.45
N LYS A 52 12.89 34.38 -10.54
CA LYS A 52 12.08 34.76 -9.39
C LYS A 52 11.03 33.69 -9.13
N LEU A 53 10.92 33.23 -7.88
CA LEU A 53 9.83 32.34 -7.45
C LEU A 53 8.49 33.09 -7.57
N ILE A 54 7.59 32.57 -8.42
CA ILE A 54 6.26 33.14 -8.68
C ILE A 54 5.11 32.27 -8.18
N GLY A 55 5.37 31.02 -7.80
CA GLY A 55 4.32 30.15 -7.29
C GLY A 55 4.83 28.83 -6.73
N ARG A 56 3.94 28.15 -5.99
CA ARG A 56 4.13 26.78 -5.51
C ARG A 56 2.85 26.00 -5.77
N GLU A 57 2.98 24.82 -6.38
CA GLU A 57 1.87 23.91 -6.60
C GLU A 57 2.16 22.56 -5.93
N SER A 58 1.13 21.95 -5.34
CA SER A 58 1.22 20.62 -4.75
C SER A 58 0.44 19.61 -5.58
N TYR A 59 1.06 18.49 -5.91
CA TYR A 59 0.46 17.41 -6.67
C TYR A 59 0.50 16.11 -5.87
N ASP A 60 -0.67 15.52 -5.64
CA ASP A 60 -0.75 14.14 -5.18
C ASP A 60 -0.71 13.21 -6.41
N ARG A 61 0.19 12.22 -6.40
CA ARG A 61 0.42 11.28 -7.50
C ARG A 61 0.45 9.85 -6.98
N ASN A 62 -0.18 8.96 -7.75
CA ASN A 62 0.00 7.52 -7.60
C ASN A 62 1.20 7.11 -8.45
N LEU A 63 2.22 6.52 -7.82
CA LEU A 63 3.46 6.09 -8.45
C LEU A 63 3.48 4.58 -8.81
N GLY A 64 2.34 3.90 -8.68
CA GLY A 64 2.20 2.49 -8.98
C GLY A 64 2.15 1.60 -7.73
N SER A 65 2.28 0.29 -7.94
CA SER A 65 2.28 -0.71 -6.87
C SER A 65 3.70 -1.20 -6.58
N ILE A 66 4.02 -1.36 -5.31
CA ILE A 66 5.30 -1.92 -4.85
C ILE A 66 5.06 -3.09 -3.88
N PRO A 67 5.93 -4.12 -3.87
CA PRO A 67 5.82 -5.21 -2.91
C PRO A 67 5.86 -4.70 -1.47
N VAL A 68 4.97 -5.22 -0.63
CA VAL A 68 4.92 -4.90 0.81
C VAL A 68 5.55 -6.04 1.59
N MET A 69 6.46 -5.71 2.50
CA MET A 69 7.12 -6.71 3.35
C MET A 69 6.14 -7.26 4.38
N ILE A 70 6.09 -8.57 4.53
CA ILE A 70 5.24 -9.23 5.52
C ILE A 70 5.62 -8.76 6.93
N ARG A 71 4.62 -8.43 7.75
CA ARG A 71 4.72 -7.87 9.11
C ARG A 71 5.31 -6.46 9.24
N SER A 72 5.65 -5.77 8.15
CA SER A 72 5.94 -4.33 8.18
C SER A 72 4.69 -3.50 8.50
N ASP A 73 4.83 -2.21 8.84
CA ASP A 73 3.71 -1.31 9.17
C ASP A 73 2.65 -1.19 8.06
N ALA A 74 3.08 -1.32 6.80
CA ALA A 74 2.21 -1.30 5.62
C ALA A 74 1.54 -2.65 5.33
N CYS A 75 1.93 -3.73 6.03
CA CYS A 75 1.30 -5.04 5.91
C CYS A 75 -0.03 -5.09 6.68
N ASN A 76 -1.00 -5.86 6.16
CA ASN A 76 -2.25 -6.09 6.88
C ASN A 76 -2.11 -7.04 8.09
N LEU A 77 -0.93 -7.63 8.31
CA LEU A 77 -0.59 -8.41 9.52
C LEU A 77 0.16 -7.60 10.60
N ALA A 78 0.39 -6.30 10.35
CA ALA A 78 1.10 -5.44 11.28
C ALA A 78 0.43 -5.46 12.66
N ASN A 79 1.22 -5.71 13.71
CA ASN A 79 0.79 -5.76 15.10
C ASN A 79 -0.30 -6.79 15.45
N MET A 80 -0.63 -7.72 14.55
CA MET A 80 -1.56 -8.80 14.86
C MET A 80 -0.96 -9.76 15.88
N ASN A 81 -1.80 -10.19 16.84
CA ASN A 81 -1.48 -11.26 17.78
C ASN A 81 -1.78 -12.64 17.17
N THR A 82 -1.33 -13.70 17.83
CA THR A 82 -1.48 -15.09 17.38
C THR A 82 -2.92 -15.48 17.03
N LYS A 83 -3.91 -15.07 17.84
CA LYS A 83 -5.32 -15.39 17.59
C LYS A 83 -5.83 -14.71 16.32
N GLU A 84 -5.42 -13.46 16.10
CA GLU A 84 -5.76 -12.69 14.89
C GLU A 84 -5.09 -13.28 13.65
N LEU A 85 -3.82 -13.66 13.73
CA LEU A 85 -3.11 -14.36 12.65
C LEU A 85 -3.84 -15.65 12.24
N CYS A 86 -4.17 -16.51 13.20
CA CYS A 86 -4.95 -17.73 12.92
C CYS A 86 -6.30 -17.42 12.25
N SER A 87 -6.99 -16.34 12.67
CA SER A 87 -8.27 -15.94 12.07
C SER A 87 -8.16 -15.47 10.61
N LYS A 88 -6.94 -15.13 10.17
CA LYS A 88 -6.60 -14.73 8.79
C LYS A 88 -5.92 -15.83 8.00
N TYR A 89 -5.96 -17.07 8.49
CA TYR A 89 -5.31 -18.23 7.87
C TYR A 89 -3.79 -18.07 7.72
N GLU A 90 -3.18 -17.33 8.65
CA GLU A 90 -1.72 -17.20 8.76
C GLU A 90 -1.15 -18.15 9.81
N GLU A 91 0.17 -18.35 9.76
CA GLU A 91 0.87 -19.12 10.76
C GLU A 91 0.88 -18.37 12.12
N PRO A 92 0.59 -19.06 13.24
CA PRO A 92 0.56 -18.48 14.59
C PRO A 92 1.76 -17.62 15.00
N ASN A 93 2.95 -17.93 14.48
CA ASN A 93 4.23 -17.30 14.77
C ASN A 93 4.84 -16.61 13.53
N GLU A 94 4.02 -16.16 12.57
CA GLU A 94 4.48 -15.48 11.35
C GLU A 94 5.44 -14.33 11.69
N THR A 95 6.70 -14.51 11.29
CA THR A 95 7.82 -13.62 11.62
C THR A 95 7.97 -12.47 10.63
N GLY A 96 7.53 -12.65 9.39
CA GLY A 96 7.65 -11.67 8.32
C GLY A 96 9.08 -11.48 7.82
N CYS A 97 9.43 -10.25 7.44
CA CYS A 97 10.74 -9.89 6.86
C CYS A 97 11.03 -10.45 5.45
N TYR A 98 9.99 -10.82 4.69
CA TYR A 98 10.11 -11.23 3.29
C TYR A 98 9.00 -10.61 2.43
N PHE A 99 9.14 -10.72 1.12
CA PHE A 99 8.14 -10.30 0.14
C PHE A 99 7.47 -11.53 -0.51
N LEU A 100 6.20 -11.39 -0.89
CA LEU A 100 5.50 -12.32 -1.78
C LEU A 100 5.45 -11.71 -3.18
N VAL A 101 6.15 -12.29 -4.15
CA VAL A 101 6.27 -11.78 -5.52
C VAL A 101 5.78 -12.79 -6.55
#